data_AF-A0A6P0TML6-F1
#
_entry.id   AF-A0A6P0TML6-F1
#
_cell.length_a   1.000
_cell.length_b   1.000
_cell.length_c   1.000
_cell.angle_alpha   90.00
_cell.angle_beta   90.00
_cell.angle_gamma   90.00
#
_symmetry.space_group_name_H-M   'P 1'
#
loop_
_entity.id
_entity.type
_entity.pdbx_description
1 polymer ?
#
loop_
_entity_poly.entity_id
_entity_poly.type
_entity_poly.pdbx_seq_one_letter_code
_entity_poly.pdbx_strand_id
1 'polypeptide(L)'
;MSKLNQRQMTLDQQIQDLIDNAPQDGTMPALMQAIAPAIRSMAVQLKHPEYYVPRMVDGSWLMVTLKNRKQQAVEKNIVSAYATLDDAIVGSKIMSNPTIDPLPIPVTHILFHMLALKTVDSVIFFETPNNLQTGKEIFRQTIQ
;
A
#
# COMPACT_ATOMS: atom_id res chain seq x y z
N MET A 1 2.93 -31.42 7.85
CA MET A 1 1.94 -30.42 7.41
C MET A 1 1.89 -29.32 8.45
N SER A 2 2.76 -28.32 8.31
CA SER A 2 2.92 -27.26 9.32
C SER A 2 1.93 -26.14 9.03
N LYS A 3 0.92 -26.00 9.88
CA LYS A 3 0.08 -24.79 9.92
C LYS A 3 0.99 -23.65 10.36
N LEU A 4 1.44 -22.85 9.39
CA LEU A 4 2.13 -21.59 9.67
C LEU A 4 1.07 -20.66 10.26
N ASN A 5 1.01 -20.59 11.60
CA ASN A 5 0.34 -19.50 12.30
C ASN A 5 1.08 -18.21 11.95
N GLN A 6 0.72 -17.58 10.83
CA GLN A 6 1.04 -16.18 10.60
C GLN A 6 0.25 -15.39 11.63
N ARG A 7 0.92 -14.93 12.69
CA ARG A 7 0.35 -13.95 13.62
C ARG A 7 0.20 -12.66 12.83
N GLN A 8 -1.00 -12.44 12.30
CA GLN A 8 -1.36 -11.19 11.65
C GLN A 8 -1.30 -10.06 12.68
N MET A 9 -0.49 -9.05 12.44
CA MET A 9 -0.36 -7.90 13.35
C MET A 9 -1.64 -7.07 13.35
N THR A 10 -2.11 -6.66 14.54
CA THR A 10 -3.20 -5.68 14.65
C THR A 10 -2.74 -4.31 14.11
N LEU A 11 -3.68 -3.44 13.73
CA LEU A 11 -3.32 -2.08 13.25
C LEU A 11 -2.50 -1.29 14.28
N ASP A 12 -2.81 -1.44 15.57
CA ASP A 12 -2.06 -0.79 16.65
C ASP A 12 -0.63 -1.34 16.74
N GLN A 13 -0.44 -2.65 16.56
CA GLN A 13 0.90 -3.25 16.50
C GLN A 13 1.70 -2.77 15.29
N GLN A 14 1.07 -2.62 14.12
CA GLN A 14 1.76 -2.12 12.94
C GLN A 14 2.17 -0.66 13.06
N ILE A 15 1.35 0.17 13.72
CA ILE A 15 1.69 1.57 14.00
C ILE A 15 2.86 1.64 14.98
N GLN A 16 2.84 0.80 16.04
CA GLN A 16 3.96 0.75 16.97
C GLN A 16 5.24 0.31 16.25
N ASP A 17 5.16 -0.68 15.37
CA ASP A 17 6.28 -1.13 14.55
C ASP A 17 6.84 -0.02 13.63
N LEU A 18 6.00 0.84 13.05
CA LEU A 18 6.45 2.02 12.31
C LEU A 18 7.22 3.02 13.19
N ILE A 19 6.76 3.23 14.43
CA ILE A 19 7.40 4.16 15.38
C ILE A 19 8.74 3.59 15.86
N ASP A 20 8.76 2.31 16.22
CA ASP A 20 9.94 1.64 16.78
C ASP A 20 11.07 1.50 15.75
N ASN A 21 10.72 1.27 14.48
CA ASN A 21 11.68 1.13 13.38
C ASN A 21 11.97 2.45 12.64
N ALA A 22 11.42 3.58 13.08
CA ALA A 22 11.75 4.88 12.49
C ALA A 22 13.24 5.21 12.70
N PRO A 23 13.91 5.87 11.74
CA PRO A 23 15.27 6.36 11.93
C PRO A 23 15.39 7.18 13.22
N GLN A 24 16.34 6.83 14.09
CA GLN A 24 16.48 7.45 15.42
C GLN A 24 17.22 8.81 15.35
N ASP A 25 16.88 9.63 14.35
CA ASP A 25 17.44 10.98 14.15
C ASP A 25 16.70 12.05 14.98
N GLY A 26 15.77 11.64 15.84
CA GLY A 26 14.95 12.49 16.69
C GLY A 26 13.77 13.16 15.97
N THR A 27 13.77 13.23 14.64
CA THR A 27 12.71 13.87 13.86
C THR A 27 11.70 12.87 13.31
N MET A 28 12.16 11.72 12.82
CA MET A 28 11.29 10.70 12.25
C MET A 28 10.34 10.08 13.28
N PRO A 29 10.75 9.73 14.53
CA PRO A 29 9.82 9.16 15.50
C PRO A 29 8.68 10.12 15.88
N ALA A 30 8.99 11.41 16.04
CA ALA A 30 7.98 12.44 16.33
C ALA A 30 7.02 12.64 15.14
N LEU A 31 7.55 12.62 13.90
CA LEU A 31 6.74 12.64 12.70
C LEU A 31 5.79 11.43 12.64
N MET A 32 6.28 10.21 12.92
CA MET A 32 5.46 9.00 12.94
C MET A 32 4.32 9.11 13.96
N GLN A 33 4.61 9.59 15.17
CA GLN A 33 3.60 9.79 16.20
C GLN A 33 2.54 10.81 15.77
N ALA A 34 2.93 11.89 15.09
CA ALA A 34 2.00 12.92 14.62
C ALA A 34 1.05 12.42 13.52
N ILE A 35 1.53 11.59 12.59
CA ILE A 35 0.73 11.10 11.45
C ILE A 35 -0.01 9.78 11.76
N ALA A 36 0.37 9.05 12.81
CA ALA A 36 -0.21 7.76 13.17
C ALA A 36 -1.74 7.78 13.28
N PRO A 37 -2.41 8.79 13.90
CA PRO A 37 -3.87 8.84 13.95
C PRO A 37 -4.53 8.91 12.57
N ALA A 38 -3.95 9.68 11.63
CA ALA A 38 -4.47 9.81 10.26
C ALA A 38 -4.30 8.50 9.48
N ILE A 39 -3.12 7.87 9.58
CA ILE A 39 -2.85 6.55 9.00
C ILE A 39 -3.83 5.52 9.55
N ARG A 40 -4.05 5.49 10.88
CA ARG A 40 -4.99 4.57 11.52
C ARG A 40 -6.41 4.79 11.01
N SER A 41 -6.85 6.05 10.91
CA SER A 41 -8.18 6.42 10.44
C SER A 41 -8.45 5.93 9.01
N MET A 42 -7.44 5.88 8.14
CA MET A 42 -7.58 5.28 6.81
C MET A 42 -7.51 3.76 6.87
N ALA A 43 -6.59 3.19 7.65
CA ALA A 43 -6.40 1.75 7.78
C ALA A 43 -7.64 1.03 8.31
N VAL A 44 -8.37 1.59 9.29
CA VAL A 44 -9.61 0.98 9.83
C VAL A 44 -10.74 0.91 8.81
N GLN A 45 -10.66 1.67 7.72
CA GLN A 45 -11.65 1.63 6.66
C GLN A 45 -11.36 0.53 5.63
N LEU A 46 -10.21 -0.14 5.74
CA LEU A 46 -9.77 -1.20 4.85
C LEU A 46 -10.00 -2.58 5.50
N LYS A 47 -10.35 -3.58 4.70
CA LYS A 47 -10.78 -4.90 5.20
C LYS A 47 -9.63 -5.78 5.69
N HIS A 48 -8.43 -5.58 5.15
CA HIS A 48 -7.29 -6.44 5.44
C HIS A 48 -6.19 -5.64 6.16
N PRO A 49 -5.54 -6.22 7.17
CA PRO A 49 -4.43 -5.54 7.83
C PRO A 49 -3.13 -5.68 7.02
N GLU A 50 -3.09 -6.52 5.99
CA GLU A 50 -1.94 -6.68 5.09
C GLU A 50 -2.41 -6.81 3.64
N TYR A 51 -1.60 -6.30 2.71
CA TYR A 51 -1.86 -6.43 1.28
C TYR A 51 -0.56 -6.75 0.53
N TYR A 52 -0.71 -7.40 -0.61
CA TYR A 52 0.36 -7.68 -1.55
C TYR A 52 0.51 -6.50 -2.50
N VAL A 53 1.67 -5.85 -2.51
CA VAL A 53 1.98 -4.74 -3.42
C VAL A 53 3.01 -5.24 -4.43
N PRO A 54 2.70 -5.29 -5.74
CA PRO A 54 3.66 -5.70 -6.74
C PRO A 54 4.86 -4.74 -6.79
N ARG A 55 6.05 -5.30 -7.01
CA ARG A 55 7.31 -4.56 -7.04
C ARG A 55 8.05 -4.78 -8.34
N MET A 56 8.75 -3.75 -8.79
CA MET A 56 9.74 -3.79 -9.85
C MET A 56 10.95 -4.64 -9.43
N VAL A 57 11.79 -5.01 -10.38
CA VAL A 57 13.01 -5.80 -10.14
C VAL A 57 13.99 -5.10 -9.18
N ASP A 58 14.02 -3.77 -9.17
CA ASP A 58 14.83 -2.96 -8.26
C ASP A 58 14.24 -2.81 -6.85
N GLY A 59 13.08 -3.44 -6.59
CA GLY A 59 12.39 -3.41 -5.31
C GLY A 59 11.46 -2.22 -5.10
N SER A 60 11.43 -1.26 -6.03
CA SER A 60 10.44 -0.16 -6.01
C SER A 60 9.03 -0.68 -6.25
N TRP A 61 8.02 0.04 -5.77
CA TRP A 61 6.64 -0.33 -6.05
C TRP A 61 6.30 -0.15 -7.52
N LEU A 62 5.54 -1.10 -8.07
CA LEU A 62 5.01 -0.96 -9.42
C LEU A 62 4.00 0.19 -9.43
N MET A 63 4.41 1.31 -10.01
CA MET A 63 3.61 2.52 -10.18
C MET A 63 3.09 2.59 -11.62
N VAL A 64 1.82 2.96 -11.79
CA VAL A 64 1.21 3.16 -13.10
C VAL A 64 0.66 4.57 -13.22
N THR A 65 1.00 5.25 -14.31
CA THR A 65 0.42 6.54 -14.66
C THR A 65 -0.88 6.33 -15.45
N LEU A 66 -2.01 6.64 -14.83
CA LEU A 66 -3.30 6.68 -15.49
C LEU A 66 -3.46 8.02 -16.21
N LYS A 67 -3.69 7.97 -17.52
CA LYS A 67 -4.07 9.13 -18.31
C LYS A 67 -5.57 9.07 -18.60
N ASN A 68 -6.30 10.12 -18.23
CA ASN A 68 -7.71 10.21 -18.58
C ASN A 68 -7.85 10.44 -20.09
N ARG A 69 -8.26 9.41 -20.84
CA ARG A 69 -8.45 9.47 -22.30
C ARG A 69 -9.47 10.54 -22.74
N LYS A 70 -10.35 11.01 -21.85
CA LYS A 70 -11.38 12.03 -22.13
C LYS A 70 -10.98 13.45 -21.69
N GLN A 71 -10.02 13.60 -20.79
CA GLN A 71 -9.52 14.88 -20.30
C GLN A 71 -8.00 14.85 -20.31
N GLN A 72 -7.40 15.43 -21.35
CA GLN A 72 -5.98 15.35 -21.69
C GLN A 72 -4.98 15.88 -20.62
N ALA A 73 -5.44 16.35 -19.46
CA ALA A 73 -4.61 17.12 -18.52
C ALA A 73 -4.42 16.52 -17.12
N VAL A 74 -5.11 15.43 -16.76
CA VAL A 74 -4.94 14.82 -15.42
C VAL A 74 -4.27 13.45 -15.57
N GLU A 75 -2.96 13.45 -15.35
CA GLU A 75 -2.17 12.24 -15.12
C GLU A 75 -2.22 11.93 -13.62
N LYS A 76 -2.48 10.67 -13.26
CA LYS A 76 -2.47 10.21 -11.87
C LYS A 76 -1.56 9.00 -11.74
N ASN A 77 -0.59 9.06 -10.84
CA ASN A 77 0.30 7.97 -10.51
C ASN A 77 -0.30 7.14 -9.38
N ILE A 78 -0.60 5.89 -9.68
CA ILE A 78 -1.22 4.98 -8.73
C ILE A 78 -0.31 3.80 -8.39
N VAL A 79 -0.55 3.22 -7.23
CA VAL A 79 -0.04 1.91 -6.84
C VAL A 79 -1.24 1.00 -6.55
N SER A 80 -1.13 -0.28 -6.87
CA SER A 80 -2.17 -1.28 -6.58
C SER A 80 -1.73 -2.20 -5.44
N ALA A 81 -2.64 -2.45 -4.51
CA ALA A 81 -2.47 -3.35 -3.38
C ALA A 81 -3.58 -4.40 -3.39
N TYR A 82 -3.24 -5.68 -3.25
CA TYR A 82 -4.16 -6.80 -3.45
C TYR A 82 -4.32 -7.62 -2.17
N ALA A 83 -5.52 -8.11 -1.91
CA ALA A 83 -5.79 -8.95 -0.74
C ALA A 83 -5.07 -10.32 -0.80
N THR A 84 -4.72 -10.80 -2.00
CA THR A 84 -4.08 -12.10 -2.20
C THR A 84 -2.84 -12.00 -3.09
N LEU A 85 -1.91 -12.96 -2.92
CA LEU A 85 -0.73 -13.09 -3.76
C LEU A 85 -1.11 -13.35 -5.23
N ASP A 86 -2.07 -14.24 -5.47
CA ASP A 86 -2.52 -14.60 -6.83
C ASP A 86 -3.09 -13.38 -7.56
N ASP A 87 -3.92 -12.58 -6.87
CA ASP A 87 -4.46 -11.33 -7.42
C ASP A 87 -3.34 -10.32 -7.75
N ALA A 88 -2.29 -10.23 -6.93
CA ALA A 88 -1.14 -9.38 -7.20
C ALA A 88 -0.35 -9.83 -8.44
N ILE A 89 -0.18 -11.15 -8.62
CA ILE A 89 0.49 -11.73 -9.79
C ILE A 89 -0.34 -11.53 -11.06
N VAL A 90 -1.66 -11.71 -10.99
CA VAL A 90 -2.56 -11.49 -12.13
C VAL A 90 -2.60 -10.01 -12.49
N GLY A 91 -2.77 -9.14 -11.48
CA GLY A 91 -2.80 -7.69 -11.66
C GLY A 91 -1.53 -7.13 -12.27
N SER A 92 -0.35 -7.61 -11.85
CA SER A 92 0.92 -7.16 -12.42
C SER A 92 1.12 -7.56 -13.89
N LYS A 93 0.67 -8.75 -14.27
CA LYS A 93 0.69 -9.22 -15.67
C LYS A 93 -0.23 -8.38 -16.57
N ILE A 94 -1.40 -7.98 -16.08
CA ILE A 94 -2.30 -7.07 -16.82
C ILE A 94 -1.61 -5.73 -17.11
N MET A 95 -0.71 -5.30 -16.23
CA MET A 95 0.09 -4.09 -16.39
C MET A 95 1.36 -4.30 -17.23
N SER A 96 1.55 -5.48 -17.85
CA SER A 96 2.66 -5.86 -18.74
C SER A 96 4.07 -5.62 -18.16
N ASN A 97 4.22 -5.70 -16.84
CA ASN A 97 5.49 -5.39 -16.17
C ASN A 97 6.00 -6.62 -15.40
N PRO A 98 7.27 -7.06 -15.58
CA PRO A 98 7.84 -8.14 -14.78
C PRO A 98 7.94 -7.71 -13.31
N THR A 99 7.11 -8.33 -12.46
CA THR A 99 7.17 -8.12 -11.01
C THR A 99 7.79 -9.30 -10.30
N ILE A 100 8.56 -9.02 -9.25
CA ILE A 100 9.08 -10.03 -8.33
C ILE A 100 8.06 -10.29 -7.21
N ASP A 101 8.01 -11.55 -6.75
CA ASP A 101 7.26 -12.09 -5.60
C ASP A 101 6.68 -11.01 -4.66
N PRO A 102 5.39 -10.66 -4.82
CA PRO A 102 4.72 -9.75 -3.90
C PRO A 102 4.81 -10.30 -2.47
N LEU A 103 5.37 -9.52 -1.56
CA LEU A 103 5.33 -9.83 -0.13
C LEU A 103 4.11 -9.15 0.51
N PRO A 104 3.50 -9.77 1.53
CA PRO A 104 2.48 -9.08 2.31
C PRO A 104 3.13 -7.88 3.03
N ILE A 105 2.52 -6.72 2.89
CA ILE A 105 2.93 -5.49 3.55
C ILE A 105 1.81 -5.05 4.50
N PRO A 106 2.11 -4.73 5.76
CA PRO A 106 1.17 -4.11 6.69
C PRO A 106 0.49 -2.87 6.07
N VAL A 107 -0.83 -2.77 6.18
CA VAL A 107 -1.60 -1.70 5.55
C VAL A 107 -1.16 -0.32 6.01
N THR A 108 -0.79 -0.18 7.28
CA THR A 108 -0.27 1.08 7.84
C THR A 108 1.07 1.48 7.22
N HIS A 109 1.94 0.49 6.92
CA HIS A 109 3.20 0.72 6.23
C HIS A 109 2.99 1.12 4.77
N ILE A 110 1.98 0.54 4.10
CA ILE A 110 1.61 0.95 2.75
C ILE A 110 1.20 2.43 2.74
N LEU A 111 0.30 2.81 3.65
CA LEU A 111 -0.19 4.18 3.78
C LEU A 111 0.93 5.15 4.14
N PHE A 112 1.85 4.76 5.02
CA PHE A 112 3.04 5.56 5.33
C PHE A 112 3.96 5.76 4.12
N HIS A 113 4.29 4.67 3.42
CA HIS A 113 5.20 4.72 2.27
C HIS A 113 4.62 5.54 1.12
N MET A 114 3.29 5.55 0.94
CA MET A 114 2.61 6.47 0.03
C MET A 114 2.89 7.95 0.36
N LEU A 115 3.01 8.33 1.64
CA LEU A 115 3.35 9.71 2.02
C LEU A 115 4.79 10.07 1.65
N ALA A 116 5.69 9.11 1.75
CA ALA A 116 7.11 9.26 1.44
C ALA A 116 7.37 9.35 -0.08
N LEU A 117 6.61 8.62 -0.89
CA LEU A 117 6.71 8.66 -2.35
C LEU A 117 5.98 9.88 -2.93
N LYS A 118 6.69 10.99 -3.10
CA LYS A 118 6.12 12.27 -3.61
C LYS A 118 5.39 12.16 -4.96
N THR A 119 5.74 11.18 -5.77
CA THR A 119 5.15 10.98 -7.10
C THR A 119 3.87 10.16 -7.08
N VAL A 120 3.53 9.49 -5.98
CA VAL A 120 2.30 8.68 -5.87
C VAL A 120 1.14 9.55 -5.42
N ASP A 121 0.07 9.55 -6.19
CA ASP A 121 -1.15 10.29 -5.89
C ASP A 121 -2.11 9.47 -5.02
N SER A 122 -2.13 8.15 -5.21
CA SER A 122 -3.04 7.26 -4.50
C SER A 122 -2.62 5.79 -4.54
N VAL A 123 -3.20 5.01 -3.62
CA VAL A 123 -3.15 3.54 -3.62
C VAL A 123 -4.57 2.99 -3.80
N ILE A 124 -4.73 2.04 -4.72
CA ILE A 124 -5.98 1.30 -4.93
C ILE A 124 -5.87 -0.04 -4.22
N PHE A 125 -6.73 -0.28 -3.25
CA PHE A 125 -6.82 -1.52 -2.49
C PHE A 125 -7.92 -2.43 -3.06
N PHE A 126 -7.53 -3.54 -3.67
CA PHE A 126 -8.44 -4.59 -4.14
C PHE A 126 -8.76 -5.54 -2.99
N GLU A 127 -9.85 -5.26 -2.30
CA GLU A 127 -10.19 -5.90 -1.02
C GLU A 127 -10.94 -7.23 -1.16
N THR A 128 -11.40 -7.57 -2.36
CA THR A 128 -12.18 -8.78 -2.60
C THR A 128 -11.37 -9.73 -3.46
N PRO A 129 -10.98 -10.92 -2.94
CA PRO A 129 -10.22 -11.89 -3.71
C PRO A 129 -10.89 -12.22 -5.05
N ASN A 130 -10.10 -12.36 -6.12
CA ASN A 130 -10.56 -12.62 -7.49
C ASN A 130 -11.42 -11.49 -8.12
N ASN A 131 -11.44 -10.28 -7.54
CA ASN A 131 -12.10 -9.12 -8.12
C ASN A 131 -11.13 -7.95 -8.27
N LEU A 132 -10.56 -7.82 -9.47
CA LEU A 132 -9.65 -6.73 -9.84
C LEU A 132 -10.35 -5.55 -10.52
N GLN A 133 -11.69 -5.54 -10.56
CA GLN A 133 -12.48 -4.49 -11.19
C GLN A 133 -12.94 -3.42 -10.18
N THR A 134 -12.99 -3.77 -8.90
CA THR A 134 -13.45 -2.88 -7.84
C THR A 134 -12.40 -2.78 -6.75
N GLY A 135 -11.79 -1.60 -6.64
CA GLY A 135 -10.84 -1.28 -5.59
C GLY A 135 -11.30 -0.06 -4.78
N LYS A 136 -10.91 -0.03 -3.51
CA LYS A 136 -11.04 1.14 -2.65
C LYS A 136 -9.80 2.01 -2.81
N GLU A 137 -9.98 3.21 -3.35
CA GLU A 137 -8.88 4.14 -3.57
C GLU A 137 -8.68 5.05 -2.35
N ILE A 138 -7.45 5.14 -1.85
CA ILE A 138 -7.03 6.08 -0.82
C ILE A 138 -6.06 7.07 -1.45
N PHE A 139 -6.40 8.35 -1.40
CA PHE A 139 -5.59 9.44 -1.94
C PHE A 139 -4.57 9.91 -0.91
N ARG A 140 -3.38 10.30 -1.35
CA ARG A 140 -2.33 10.80 -0.47
C ARG A 140 -2.80 12.00 0.37
N GLN A 141 -3.62 12.87 -0.22
CA GLN A 141 -4.16 14.08 0.40
C GLN A 141 -5.18 13.80 1.52
N THR A 142 -5.69 12.57 1.67
CA THR A 142 -6.63 12.26 2.77
C THR A 142 -5.91 11.92 4.09
N ILE A 143 -4.57 11.84 4.07
CA ILE A 143 -3.74 11.54 5.24
C ILE A 143 -2.88 12.75 5.66
N GLN A 144 -2.55 13.62 4.70
CA GLN A 144 -1.83 14.89 4.94
C GLN A 144 -2.73 15.92 5.62
#